data_AF-A0A7S0WJ74-F1
#
_entry.id   AF-A0A7S0WJ74-F1
#
_cell.length_a   1.000
_cell.length_b   1.000
_cell.length_c   1.000
_cell.angle_alpha   90.00
_cell.angle_beta   90.00
_cell.angle_gamma   90.00
#
_symmetry.space_group_name_H-M   'P 1'
#
loop_
_entity.id
_entity.type
_entity.pdbx_description
1 polymer ?
#
loop_
_entity_poly.entity_id
_entity_poly.type
_entity_poly.pdbx_seq_one_letter_code
_entity_poly.pdbx_strand_id
1 'polypeptide(L)'
;ERPMHGPPCRWSLAEHKLTAPSLEVAKEWVATISAALALCHDRPRNLLVFLNPFSGAKRARQVWEGAAMPIFQRARIKYAVVETQAPDHARDMLASMKADELAQYQGVVAVGGDGVFQECMIGLLAQRARGGAHAAVAARIRLGHIPGGS
;
A
#
# COMPACT_ATOMS: atom_id res chain seq x y z
N GLU A 1 12.29 29.63 -16.23
CA GLU A 1 12.77 28.24 -16.09
C GLU A 1 11.62 27.29 -16.38
N ARG A 2 11.82 26.26 -17.22
CA ARG A 2 10.76 25.29 -17.53
C ARG A 2 10.75 24.20 -16.44
N PRO A 3 9.59 23.84 -15.86
CA PRO A 3 9.53 22.72 -14.93
C PRO A 3 9.91 21.44 -15.69
N MET A 4 10.92 20.73 -15.18
CA MET A 4 11.31 19.41 -15.68
C MET A 4 10.24 18.41 -15.26
N HIS A 5 9.16 18.31 -16.04
CA HIS A 5 8.25 17.19 -15.94
C HIS A 5 9.01 15.93 -16.36
N GLY A 6 9.17 15.00 -15.43
CA GLY A 6 9.69 13.66 -15.73
C GLY A 6 8.87 13.00 -16.85
N PRO A 7 9.39 11.92 -17.46
CA PRO A 7 8.68 11.22 -18.52
C PRO A 7 7.26 10.86 -18.06
N PRO A 8 6.24 11.02 -18.93
CA PRO A 8 4.87 10.69 -18.57
C PRO A 8 4.80 9.23 -18.10
N CYS A 9 4.05 9.00 -17.03
CA CYS A 9 3.84 7.65 -16.52
C CYS A 9 3.33 6.76 -17.66
N ARG A 10 4.05 5.68 -17.98
CA ARG A 10 3.65 4.72 -19.03
C ARG A 10 2.39 3.94 -18.68
N TRP A 11 1.97 3.99 -17.41
CA TRP A 11 0.77 3.35 -16.92
C TRP A 11 -0.39 4.34 -17.00
N SER A 12 -1.36 4.03 -17.85
CA SER A 12 -2.66 4.71 -17.89
C SER A 12 -3.72 3.84 -17.23
N LEU A 13 -4.69 4.49 -16.57
CA LEU A 13 -5.88 3.79 -16.11
C LEU A 13 -6.69 3.36 -17.34
N ALA A 14 -6.87 2.06 -17.53
CA ALA A 14 -7.77 1.51 -18.53
C ALA A 14 -9.10 1.13 -17.86
N GLU A 15 -10.21 1.60 -18.42
CA GLU A 15 -11.56 1.20 -18.02
C GLU A 15 -12.20 0.41 -19.15
N HIS A 16 -12.63 -0.81 -18.84
CA HIS A 16 -13.35 -1.68 -19.78
C HIS A 16 -14.77 -1.89 -19.26
N LYS A 17 -15.76 -1.42 -20.02
CA LYS A 17 -17.18 -1.62 -19.71
C LYS A 17 -17.70 -2.84 -20.47
N LEU A 18 -18.06 -3.87 -19.73
CA LEU A 18 -18.65 -5.09 -20.27
C LEU A 18 -20.17 -5.03 -20.10
N THR A 19 -20.91 -5.54 -21.08
CA THR A 19 -22.37 -5.68 -21.02
C THR A 19 -22.73 -7.15 -21.14
N ALA A 20 -23.69 -7.61 -20.33
CA ALA A 20 -24.12 -9.00 -20.28
C ALA A 20 -25.62 -9.10 -20.60
N PRO A 21 -26.09 -10.21 -21.22
CA PRO A 21 -27.50 -10.39 -21.58
C PRO A 21 -28.45 -10.51 -20.39
N SER A 22 -27.95 -10.91 -19.21
CA SER A 22 -28.73 -11.02 -17.98
C SER A 22 -27.87 -10.75 -16.73
N LEU A 23 -28.53 -10.56 -15.59
CA LEU A 23 -27.86 -10.36 -14.29
C LEU A 23 -27.09 -11.60 -13.86
N GLU A 24 -27.58 -12.80 -14.17
CA GLU A 24 -26.95 -14.08 -13.87
C GLU A 24 -25.60 -14.19 -14.58
N VAL A 25 -25.57 -13.90 -15.88
CA VAL A 25 -24.33 -13.91 -16.67
C VAL A 25 -23.34 -12.86 -16.14
N ALA A 26 -23.82 -11.67 -15.78
CA ALA A 26 -22.98 -10.63 -15.18
C ALA A 26 -22.35 -11.10 -13.85
N LYS A 27 -23.13 -11.75 -12.99
CA LYS A 27 -22.64 -12.31 -11.72
C LYS A 27 -21.60 -13.40 -11.93
N GLU A 28 -21.83 -14.29 -12.91
CA GLU A 28 -20.89 -15.34 -13.29
C GLU A 28 -19.57 -14.74 -13.77
N TRP A 29 -19.60 -13.72 -14.63
CA TRP A 29 -18.38 -13.03 -15.09
C TRP A 29 -17.63 -12.39 -13.93
N VAL A 30 -18.33 -11.70 -13.03
CA VAL A 30 -17.70 -11.09 -11.85
C VAL A 30 -17.06 -12.16 -10.95
N ALA A 31 -17.72 -13.30 -10.76
CA ALA A 31 -17.19 -14.42 -9.98
C ALA A 31 -15.93 -15.00 -10.64
N THR A 32 -15.98 -15.26 -11.95
CA THR A 32 -14.85 -15.80 -12.73
C THR A 32 -13.65 -14.86 -12.75
N ILE A 33 -13.86 -13.56 -13.00
CA ILE A 33 -12.79 -12.55 -12.93
C ILE A 33 -12.22 -12.47 -11.52
N SER A 34 -13.08 -12.49 -10.49
CA SER A 34 -12.63 -12.45 -9.09
C SER A 34 -11.81 -13.68 -8.72
N ALA A 35 -12.20 -14.87 -9.19
CA ALA A 35 -11.47 -16.12 -9.01
C ALA A 35 -10.11 -16.10 -9.73
N ALA A 36 -10.07 -15.64 -10.99
CA ALA A 36 -8.83 -15.47 -11.73
C ALA A 36 -7.87 -14.49 -11.03
N LEU A 37 -8.38 -13.35 -10.57
CA LEU A 37 -7.59 -12.38 -9.80
C LEU A 37 -7.11 -12.94 -8.44
N ALA A 38 -7.82 -13.90 -7.87
CA ALA A 38 -7.41 -14.60 -6.65
C ALA A 38 -6.29 -15.62 -6.89
N LEU A 39 -5.98 -15.96 -8.15
CA LEU A 39 -4.81 -16.76 -8.52
C LEU A 39 -3.58 -15.88 -8.83
N CYS A 40 -3.75 -14.56 -8.99
CA CYS A 40 -2.63 -13.64 -9.14
C CYS A 40 -1.88 -13.49 -7.79
N HIS A 41 -0.78 -14.22 -7.62
CA HIS A 41 0.05 -14.20 -6.40
C HIS A 41 0.76 -12.87 -6.15
N ASP A 42 1.00 -12.09 -7.21
CA ASP A 42 1.65 -10.78 -7.10
C ASP A 42 0.71 -9.67 -6.67
N ARG A 43 -0.61 -9.90 -6.69
CA ARG A 43 -1.59 -8.88 -6.29
C ARG A 43 -1.64 -8.75 -4.76
N PRO A 44 -1.33 -7.57 -4.19
CA PRO A 44 -1.49 -7.34 -2.76
C PRO A 44 -2.98 -7.35 -2.38
N ARG A 45 -3.30 -7.93 -1.22
CA ARG A 45 -4.66 -8.12 -0.70
C ARG A 45 -4.88 -7.49 0.65
N ASN A 46 -3.83 -7.39 1.47
CA ASN A 46 -3.89 -6.75 2.77
C ASN A 46 -2.62 -5.93 3.00
N LEU A 47 -2.75 -4.62 3.17
CA LEU A 47 -1.64 -3.67 3.28
C LEU A 47 -1.73 -2.86 4.57
N LEU A 48 -0.58 -2.63 5.20
CA LEU A 48 -0.47 -1.67 6.31
C LEU A 48 0.02 -0.33 5.75
N VAL A 49 -0.71 0.74 6.02
CA VAL A 49 -0.44 2.06 5.48
C VAL A 49 -0.01 2.99 6.61
N PHE A 50 1.22 3.49 6.55
CA PHE A 50 1.69 4.56 7.44
C PHE A 50 1.52 5.90 6.74
N LEU A 51 0.64 6.73 7.28
CA LEU A 51 0.34 8.06 6.76
C LEU A 51 0.99 9.11 7.65
N ASN A 52 1.90 9.91 7.09
CA ASN A 52 2.44 11.07 7.79
C ASN A 52 1.75 12.37 7.34
N PRO A 53 0.76 12.89 8.09
CA PRO A 53 0.03 14.08 7.69
C PRO A 53 0.88 15.36 7.71
N PHE A 54 2.04 15.34 8.36
CA PHE A 54 2.90 16.50 8.56
C PHE A 54 4.05 16.61 7.56
N SER A 55 4.23 15.62 6.68
CA SER A 55 5.34 15.61 5.73
C SER A 55 5.18 16.65 4.61
N GLY A 56 6.28 17.30 4.22
CA GLY A 56 6.34 18.21 3.07
C GLY A 56 5.26 19.30 3.12
N ALA A 57 4.54 19.49 2.01
CA ALA A 57 3.43 20.44 1.88
C ALA A 57 2.16 20.08 2.71
N LYS A 58 2.22 19.11 3.63
CA LYS A 58 1.08 18.65 4.46
C LYS A 58 -0.11 18.13 3.64
N ARG A 59 0.16 17.62 2.44
CA ARG A 59 -0.83 17.09 1.51
C ARG A 59 -0.98 15.57 1.58
N ALA A 60 -0.19 14.88 2.41
CA ALA A 60 -0.21 13.41 2.47
C ALA A 60 -1.62 12.84 2.73
N ARG A 61 -2.39 13.45 3.64
CA ARG A 61 -3.80 13.07 3.88
C ARG A 61 -4.66 13.26 2.63
N GLN A 62 -4.53 14.41 1.97
CA GLN A 62 -5.29 14.72 0.75
C GLN A 62 -4.92 13.76 -0.39
N VAL A 63 -3.63 13.43 -0.54
CA VAL A 63 -3.15 12.45 -1.52
C VAL A 63 -3.69 11.05 -1.20
N TRP A 64 -3.69 10.67 0.08
CA TRP A 64 -4.27 9.41 0.53
C TRP A 64 -5.75 9.34 0.20
N GLU A 65 -6.55 10.27 0.72
CA GLU A 65 -8.01 10.25 0.61
C GLU A 65 -8.50 10.52 -0.82
N GLY A 66 -7.84 11.43 -1.54
CA GLY A 66 -8.26 11.88 -2.87
C GLY A 66 -7.77 11.02 -4.03
N ALA A 67 -6.63 10.35 -3.90
CA ALA A 67 -6.02 9.61 -5.01
C ALA A 67 -5.75 8.13 -4.68
N ALA A 68 -5.05 7.83 -3.59
CA ALA A 68 -4.61 6.46 -3.30
C ALA A 68 -5.74 5.56 -2.79
N MET A 69 -6.49 6.02 -1.78
CA MET A 69 -7.57 5.27 -1.15
C MET A 69 -8.65 4.81 -2.16
N PRO A 70 -9.12 5.66 -3.10
CA PRO A 70 -10.07 5.23 -4.14
C PRO A 70 -9.51 4.11 -5.02
N ILE A 71 -8.20 4.12 -5.34
CA ILE A 71 -7.56 3.05 -6.12
C ILE A 71 -7.56 1.75 -5.32
N PHE A 72 -7.20 1.80 -4.03
CA PHE A 72 -7.18 0.61 -3.17
C PHE A 72 -8.58 -0.01 -3.05
N GLN A 73 -9.61 0.83 -2.89
CA GLN A 73 -11.02 0.40 -2.82
C GLN A 73 -11.49 -0.24 -4.13
N ARG A 74 -11.23 0.40 -5.29
CA ARG A 74 -11.56 -0.17 -6.61
C ARG A 74 -10.82 -1.47 -6.87
N ALA A 75 -9.56 -1.54 -6.45
CA ALA A 75 -8.75 -2.74 -6.51
C ALA A 75 -9.10 -3.78 -5.42
N ARG A 76 -10.14 -3.56 -4.60
CA ARG A 76 -10.57 -4.47 -3.51
C ARG A 76 -9.41 -4.93 -2.61
N ILE A 77 -8.45 -4.04 -2.36
CA ILE A 77 -7.33 -4.27 -1.46
C ILE A 77 -7.81 -3.91 -0.05
N LYS A 78 -7.67 -4.83 0.90
CA LYS A 78 -7.85 -4.51 2.32
C LYS A 78 -6.65 -3.70 2.80
N TYR A 79 -6.89 -2.73 3.67
CA TYR A 79 -5.83 -1.95 4.26
C TYR A 79 -6.18 -1.49 5.67
N ALA A 80 -5.15 -1.33 6.49
CA ALA A 80 -5.21 -0.63 7.77
C ALA A 80 -4.37 0.65 7.65
N VAL A 81 -4.90 1.77 8.13
CA VAL A 81 -4.19 3.06 8.11
C VAL A 81 -3.76 3.44 9.52
N VAL A 82 -2.49 3.76 9.67
CA VAL A 82 -1.90 4.30 10.89
C VAL A 82 -1.37 5.69 10.57
N GLU A 83 -1.93 6.69 11.24
CA GLU A 83 -1.38 8.04 11.17
C GLU A 83 -0.20 8.19 12.13
N THR A 84 0.94 8.64 11.61
CA THR A 84 2.12 8.89 12.44
C THR A 84 1.92 10.15 13.26
N GLN A 85 2.24 10.09 14.56
CA GLN A 85 2.01 11.21 15.49
C GLN A 85 3.30 11.97 15.84
N ALA A 86 4.46 11.36 15.61
CA ALA A 86 5.77 11.89 15.95
C ALA A 86 6.84 11.25 15.02
N PRO A 87 8.07 11.82 14.97
CA PRO A 87 9.21 11.14 14.36
C PRO A 87 9.38 9.74 14.93
N ASP A 88 9.86 8.81 14.09
CA ASP A 88 10.10 7.41 14.42
C ASP A 88 8.87 6.57 14.78
N HIS A 89 7.65 7.13 14.77
CA HIS A 89 6.46 6.38 15.16
C HIS A 89 6.24 5.14 14.27
N ALA A 90 6.45 5.26 12.95
CA ALA A 90 6.31 4.11 12.05
C ALA A 90 7.41 3.06 12.30
N ARG A 91 8.65 3.53 12.55
CA ARG A 91 9.80 2.68 12.88
C ARG A 91 9.52 1.85 14.13
N ASP A 92 9.13 2.51 15.22
CA ASP A 92 8.91 1.87 16.52
C ASP A 92 7.70 0.93 16.51
N MET A 93 6.62 1.30 15.83
CA MET A 93 5.46 0.43 15.67
C MET A 93 5.80 -0.84 14.88
N LEU A 94 6.48 -0.71 13.74
CA LEU A 94 6.91 -1.87 12.97
C LEU A 94 7.94 -2.71 13.71
N ALA A 95 8.88 -2.10 14.43
CA ALA A 95 9.90 -2.82 15.18
C ALA A 95 9.32 -3.55 16.40
N SER A 96 8.21 -3.08 16.98
CA SER A 96 7.57 -3.71 18.16
C SER A 96 6.50 -4.74 17.81
N MET A 97 5.95 -4.71 16.59
CA MET A 97 4.94 -5.66 16.11
C MET A 97 5.39 -7.12 16.27
N LYS A 98 4.46 -7.99 16.66
CA LYS A 98 4.72 -9.43 16.71
C LYS A 98 4.74 -10.03 15.31
N ALA A 99 5.43 -11.16 15.14
CA ALA A 99 5.54 -11.84 13.86
C ALA A 99 4.17 -12.22 13.25
N ASP A 100 3.23 -12.66 14.07
CA ASP A 100 1.86 -13.05 13.69
C ASP A 100 1.01 -11.84 13.30
N GLU A 101 1.16 -10.70 13.96
CA GLU A 101 0.54 -9.43 13.57
C GLU A 101 1.06 -8.95 12.22
N LEU A 102 2.38 -8.93 12.03
CA LEU A 102 3.01 -8.52 10.77
C LEU A 102 2.67 -9.48 9.62
N ALA A 103 2.51 -10.77 9.90
CA ALA A 103 2.19 -11.80 8.90
C ALA A 103 0.81 -11.64 8.25
N GLN A 104 -0.07 -10.83 8.85
CA GLN A 104 -1.37 -10.51 8.27
C GLN A 104 -1.27 -9.62 7.03
N TYR A 105 -0.15 -8.91 6.90
CA TYR A 105 0.09 -7.96 5.81
C TYR A 105 0.99 -8.56 4.75
N GLN A 106 0.74 -8.19 3.49
CA GLN A 106 1.59 -8.56 2.36
C GLN A 106 2.53 -7.43 1.95
N GLY A 107 2.28 -6.23 2.48
CA GLY A 107 3.09 -5.06 2.21
C GLY A 107 2.80 -3.93 3.19
N VAL A 108 3.80 -3.06 3.31
CA VAL A 108 3.73 -1.79 4.03
C VAL A 108 3.79 -0.66 2.99
N VAL A 109 2.95 0.35 3.15
CA VAL A 109 2.90 1.52 2.27
C VAL A 109 3.16 2.76 3.10
N ALA A 110 4.21 3.49 2.77
CA ALA A 110 4.52 4.78 3.35
C ALA A 110 3.87 5.88 2.51
N VAL A 111 3.02 6.72 3.13
CA VAL A 111 2.33 7.84 2.48
C VAL A 111 2.82 9.14 3.10
N GLY A 112 3.57 9.92 2.31
CA GLY A 112 4.23 11.13 2.79
C GLY A 112 5.57 11.39 2.09
N GLY A 113 6.48 12.09 2.76
CA GLY A 113 7.85 12.29 2.31
C GLY A 113 8.76 11.08 2.53
N ASP A 114 10.05 11.22 2.21
CA ASP A 114 11.02 10.12 2.31
C ASP A 114 11.27 9.67 3.75
N GLY A 115 11.07 10.56 4.73
CA GLY A 115 11.26 10.24 6.16
C GLY A 115 10.38 9.08 6.64
N VAL A 116 9.08 9.09 6.33
CA VAL A 116 8.18 7.99 6.75
C VAL A 116 8.49 6.69 5.99
N PHE A 117 8.97 6.77 4.76
CA PHE A 117 9.45 5.61 4.01
C PHE A 117 10.70 5.01 4.67
N GLN A 118 11.67 5.85 5.04
CA GLN A 118 12.88 5.44 5.73
C GLN A 118 12.55 4.80 7.09
N GLU A 119 11.64 5.40 7.87
CA GLU A 119 11.17 4.82 9.13
C GLU A 119 10.58 3.41 8.93
N CYS A 120 9.73 3.24 7.92
CA CYS A 120 9.15 1.94 7.59
C CYS A 120 10.23 0.91 7.22
N MET A 121 11.19 1.31 6.38
CA MET A 121 12.32 0.46 5.99
C MET A 121 13.14 0.03 7.20
N ILE A 122 13.51 0.97 8.08
CA ILE A 122 14.27 0.68 9.29
C ILE A 122 13.49 -0.24 10.23
N GLY A 123 12.19 -0.01 10.43
CA GLY A 123 11.33 -0.88 11.24
C GLY A 123 11.27 -2.32 10.72
N LEU A 124 11.16 -2.51 9.41
CA LEU A 124 11.20 -3.84 8.78
C LEU A 124 12.58 -4.50 8.88
N LEU A 125 13.67 -3.73 8.75
CA LEU A 125 15.03 -4.24 8.95
C LEU A 125 15.27 -4.68 10.40
N ALA A 126 14.72 -3.94 11.38
CA ALA A 126 14.77 -4.33 12.79
C ALA A 126 14.05 -5.68 13.01
N GLN A 127 12.90 -5.90 12.37
CA GLN A 127 12.21 -7.20 12.38
C GLN A 127 13.06 -8.33 11.76
N ARG A 128 13.79 -8.05 10.67
CA ARG A 128 14.74 -9.01 10.08
C ARG A 128 15.89 -9.35 11.01
N ALA A 129 16.43 -8.36 11.71
CA ALA A 129 17.53 -8.55 12.65
C ALA A 129 17.17 -9.43 13.86
N ARG A 130 15.88 -9.49 14.24
CA ARG A 130 15.38 -10.35 15.33
C ARG A 130 15.50 -11.85 15.05
N GLY A 131 15.65 -12.26 13.78
CA GLY A 131 15.74 -13.67 13.40
C GLY A 131 14.42 -14.43 13.53
N GLY A 132 14.48 -15.75 13.28
CA GLY A 132 13.34 -16.65 13.40
C GLY A 132 12.11 -16.24 12.58
N ALA A 133 10.93 -16.36 13.18
CA ALA A 133 9.66 -16.03 12.53
C ALA A 133 9.58 -14.55 12.08
N HIS A 134 10.11 -13.62 12.88
CA HIS A 134 10.11 -12.20 12.55
C HIS A 134 10.88 -11.93 11.25
N ALA A 135 12.07 -12.54 11.12
CA ALA A 135 12.87 -12.39 9.91
C ALA A 135 12.19 -13.00 8.67
N ALA A 136 11.61 -14.18 8.80
CA ALA A 136 10.91 -14.85 7.70
C ALA A 136 9.70 -14.03 7.21
N VAL A 137 8.93 -13.46 8.14
CA VAL A 137 7.77 -12.61 7.80
C VAL A 137 8.23 -11.30 7.16
N ALA A 138 9.16 -10.56 7.80
CA ALA A 138 9.65 -9.28 7.28
C ALA A 138 10.42 -9.42 5.95
N ALA A 139 10.96 -10.59 5.62
CA ALA A 139 11.55 -10.87 4.32
C ALA A 139 10.51 -10.87 3.17
N ARG A 140 9.25 -11.20 3.47
CA ARG A 140 8.17 -11.30 2.48
C ARG A 140 7.39 -10.01 2.30
N ILE A 141 7.49 -9.07 3.25
CA ILE A 141 6.80 -7.79 3.19
C ILE A 141 7.39 -6.94 2.07
N ARG A 142 6.54 -6.50 1.14
CA ARG A 142 6.89 -5.52 0.11
C ARG A 142 6.72 -4.11 0.67
N LEU A 143 7.62 -3.20 0.32
CA LEU A 143 7.55 -1.80 0.75
C LEU A 143 7.17 -0.91 -0.45
N GLY A 144 6.12 -0.11 -0.29
CA GLY A 144 5.66 0.86 -1.27
C GLY A 144 5.75 2.29 -0.73
N HIS A 145 5.91 3.26 -1.62
CA HIS A 145 5.90 4.68 -1.29
C HIS A 145 4.85 5.41 -2.12
N ILE A 146 4.04 6.24 -1.47
CA ILE A 146 3.12 7.17 -2.11
C ILE A 146 3.57 8.58 -1.72
N PRO A 147 4.19 9.34 -2.63
CA PRO A 147 4.75 10.63 -2.30
C PRO A 147 3.63 11.62 -1.93
N GLY A 148 3.74 12.22 -0.74
CA GLY A 148 2.81 13.22 -0.21
C GLY A 148 2.99 14.63 -0.80
N GLY A 149 3.89 14.78 -1.77
CA GLY A 149 4.32 16.04 -2.36
C GLY A 149 5.36 16.78 -1.52
N SER A 150 6.26 17.48 -2.21
CA SER A 150 7.08 18.57 -1.65
C SER A 150 6.25 19.83 -1.48
#